data_AF-A0AAI8KTT5-F1
#
_entry.id   AF-A0AAI8KTT5-F1
#
_cell.length_a   1.000
_cell.length_b   1.000
_cell.length_c   1.000
_cell.angle_alpha   90.00
_cell.angle_beta   90.00
_cell.angle_gamma   90.00
#
_symmetry.space_group_name_H-M   'P 1'
#
loop_
_entity.id
_entity.type
_entity.pdbx_description
1 polymer ?
#
loop_
_entity_poly.entity_id
_entity_poly.type
_entity_poly.pdbx_seq_one_letter_code
_entity_poly.pdbx_strand_id
1 'polypeptide(L)'
;MGTGYFPMFGDAKYSNYEYALPTVDTYGTLTLGGRAEKVRGQSWVDRQWGPLPDLFTGDASWSWMNLNLSNGDKVSVWNQKYGDKKNNFATILKPDGTQTVTEATLTPDEATRWTSPATGKSYPTRWKVTIPGEDAKLNVTVYAKDQELTVPTPGYEGSAAINGTYDHRPVTGTTYIELTNGQ
;
A
#
# COMPACT_ATOMS: atom_id res chain seq x y z
N MET A 1 -8.95 14.48 15.75
CA MET A 1 -8.83 14.33 14.30
C MET A 1 -7.51 14.94 13.87
N GLY A 2 -6.71 14.23 13.08
CA GLY A 2 -5.42 14.73 12.59
C GLY A 2 -5.59 15.86 11.56
N THR A 3 -4.51 16.58 11.28
CA THR A 3 -4.48 17.68 10.29
C THR A 3 -4.35 17.19 8.85
N GLY A 4 -4.16 15.88 8.64
CA GLY A 4 -3.84 15.27 7.34
C GLY A 4 -2.43 15.59 6.84
N TYR A 5 -1.65 16.41 7.55
CA TYR A 5 -0.31 16.83 7.15
C TYR A 5 0.72 15.73 7.39
N PHE A 6 1.61 15.51 6.42
CA PHE A 6 2.85 14.76 6.63
C PHE A 6 3.95 15.24 5.66
N PRO A 7 5.23 15.26 6.10
CA PRO A 7 6.36 15.52 5.22
C PRO A 7 6.64 14.27 4.38
N MET A 8 6.25 14.27 3.10
CA MET A 8 6.56 13.14 2.22
C MET A 8 8.07 12.99 2.09
N PHE A 9 8.54 11.73 2.07
CA PHE A 9 9.97 11.40 2.12
C PHE A 9 10.72 11.93 3.37
N GLY A 10 10.01 12.40 4.40
CA GLY A 10 10.61 13.03 5.58
C GLY A 10 11.18 14.42 5.29
N ASP A 11 10.74 15.06 4.20
CA ASP A 11 11.22 16.38 3.78
C ASP A 11 10.06 17.39 3.79
N ALA A 12 10.19 18.44 4.60
CA ALA A 12 9.19 19.51 4.67
C ALA A 12 9.01 20.27 3.35
N LYS A 13 9.99 20.22 2.43
CA LYS A 13 9.83 20.75 1.06
C LYS A 13 8.71 20.03 0.29
N TYR A 14 8.48 18.75 0.60
CA TYR A 14 7.44 17.91 0.02
C TYR A 14 6.32 17.64 1.03
N SER A 15 5.91 18.70 1.75
CA SER A 15 4.78 18.65 2.69
C SER A 15 3.48 18.33 1.97
N ASN A 16 2.87 17.19 2.29
CA ASN A 16 1.63 16.75 1.69
C ASN A 16 0.50 16.79 2.73
N TYR A 17 -0.73 16.87 2.22
CA TYR A 17 -1.95 16.67 2.97
C TYR A 17 -2.69 15.48 2.38
N GLU A 18 -3.17 14.60 3.25
CA GLU A 18 -3.88 13.39 2.84
C GLU A 18 -5.01 13.05 3.81
N TYR A 19 -6.08 12.49 3.26
CA TYR A 19 -7.04 11.70 4.01
C TYR A 19 -7.45 10.46 3.21
N ALA A 20 -7.89 9.44 3.95
CA ALA A 20 -8.39 8.20 3.40
C ALA A 20 -9.85 7.97 3.81
N LEU A 21 -10.62 7.34 2.93
CA LEU A 21 -11.86 6.65 3.26
C LEU A 21 -11.56 5.14 3.19
N PRO A 22 -11.18 4.52 4.32
CA PRO A 22 -10.63 3.16 4.30
C PRO A 22 -11.70 2.07 4.11
N THR A 23 -12.97 2.43 4.12
CA THR A 23 -14.08 1.51 3.91
C THR A 23 -15.22 2.24 3.19
N VAL A 24 -15.28 2.05 1.88
CA VAL A 24 -16.39 2.51 1.03
C VAL A 24 -17.11 1.29 0.50
N ASP A 25 -18.40 1.15 0.79
CA ASP A 25 -19.22 0.08 0.22
C ASP A 25 -19.38 0.32 -1.29
N THR A 26 -18.91 -0.65 -2.08
CA THR A 26 -18.89 -0.56 -3.54
C THR A 26 -19.80 -1.63 -4.13
N TYR A 27 -20.65 -1.23 -5.07
CA TYR A 27 -21.48 -2.15 -5.83
C TYR A 27 -21.68 -1.61 -7.25
N GLY A 28 -21.91 -2.51 -8.20
CA GLY A 28 -22.06 -2.11 -9.60
C GLY A 28 -22.15 -3.29 -10.54
N THR A 29 -21.82 -3.05 -11.80
CA THR A 29 -21.80 -4.08 -12.85
C THR A 29 -20.49 -3.99 -13.62
N LEU A 30 -19.78 -5.12 -13.73
CA LEU A 30 -18.62 -5.26 -14.62
C LEU A 30 -19.05 -5.98 -15.89
N THR A 31 -18.52 -5.57 -17.04
CA THR A 31 -18.71 -6.31 -18.29
C THR A 31 -17.44 -7.08 -18.62
N LEU A 32 -17.50 -8.41 -18.58
CA LEU A 32 -16.36 -9.30 -18.85
C LEU A 32 -16.73 -10.22 -20.02
N GLY A 33 -15.93 -10.20 -21.09
CA GLY A 33 -16.22 -11.00 -22.29
C GLY A 33 -17.61 -10.73 -22.90
N GLY A 34 -18.10 -9.49 -22.80
CA GLY A 34 -19.43 -9.10 -23.27
C GLY A 34 -20.60 -9.47 -22.34
N ARG A 35 -20.34 -10.12 -21.20
CA ARG A 35 -21.36 -10.47 -20.21
C ARG A 35 -21.31 -9.50 -19.02
N ALA A 36 -22.47 -8.97 -18.65
CA ALA A 36 -22.65 -8.14 -17.48
C ALA A 36 -22.72 -8.99 -16.19
N GLU A 37 -21.88 -8.66 -15.22
CA GLU A 37 -21.77 -9.31 -13.92
C GLU A 37 -22.00 -8.29 -12.80
N LYS A 38 -22.94 -8.56 -11.90
CA LYS A 38 -23.12 -7.73 -10.70
C LYS A 38 -21.99 -7.98 -9.72
N VAL A 39 -21.42 -6.91 -9.19
CA VAL A 39 -20.34 -6.97 -8.21
C VAL A 39 -20.68 -6.19 -6.95
N ARG A 40 -20.12 -6.63 -5.84
CA ARG A 40 -20.12 -5.93 -4.55
C ARG A 40 -18.79 -6.17 -3.84
N GLY A 41 -18.32 -5.18 -3.11
CA GLY A 41 -17.11 -5.27 -2.30
C GLY A 41 -16.93 -4.01 -1.46
N GLN A 42 -15.71 -3.84 -0.95
CA GLN A 42 -15.28 -2.63 -0.27
C GLN A 42 -14.10 -2.03 -1.01
N SER A 43 -14.06 -0.70 -1.05
CA SER A 43 -12.99 0.06 -1.67
C SER A 43 -12.33 0.98 -0.65
N TRP A 44 -11.09 1.32 -0.95
CA TRP A 44 -10.30 2.32 -0.26
C TRP A 44 -10.16 3.54 -1.18
N VAL A 45 -10.30 4.74 -0.63
CA VAL A 45 -10.10 5.99 -1.40
C VAL A 45 -9.10 6.85 -0.67
N ASP A 46 -7.98 7.17 -1.32
CA ASP A 46 -7.06 8.21 -0.86
C ASP A 46 -7.28 9.51 -1.63
N ARG A 47 -7.06 10.61 -0.92
CA ARG A 47 -7.02 11.96 -1.48
C ARG A 47 -5.81 12.66 -0.91
N GLN A 48 -4.80 12.82 -1.76
CA GLN A 48 -3.54 13.48 -1.42
C GLN A 48 -3.29 14.70 -2.31
N TRP A 49 -2.74 15.76 -1.74
CA TRP A 49 -2.26 16.92 -2.49
C TRP A 49 -1.05 17.55 -1.81
N GLY A 50 -0.13 18.07 -2.62
CA GLY A 50 1.09 18.72 -2.17
C GLY A 50 2.17 18.74 -3.23
N PRO A 51 3.28 19.45 -2.99
CA PRO A 51 4.47 19.37 -3.82
C PRO A 51 5.08 17.96 -3.81
N LEU A 52 5.59 17.54 -4.97
CA LEU A 52 6.37 16.32 -5.15
C LEU A 52 7.73 16.67 -5.78
N PRO A 53 8.79 15.88 -5.52
CA PRO A 53 10.01 15.94 -6.32
C PRO A 53 9.71 15.53 -7.76
N ASP A 54 10.66 15.76 -8.65
CA ASP A 54 10.60 15.18 -10.00
C ASP A 54 10.64 13.64 -9.88
N LEU A 55 9.52 13.00 -10.18
CA LEU A 55 9.37 11.55 -10.09
C LEU A 55 10.04 10.80 -11.26
N PHE A 56 10.45 11.53 -12.31
CA PHE A 56 11.03 10.94 -13.51
C PHE A 56 12.55 10.74 -13.42
N THR A 57 13.22 11.31 -12.41
CA THR A 57 14.68 11.12 -12.22
C THR A 57 15.02 9.74 -11.65
N GLY A 58 14.05 9.04 -11.07
CA GLY A 58 14.25 7.78 -10.36
C GLY A 58 14.80 7.94 -8.93
N ASP A 59 15.04 9.17 -8.46
CA ASP A 59 15.54 9.43 -7.11
C ASP A 59 14.48 9.25 -6.03
N ALA A 60 13.20 9.36 -6.41
CA ALA A 60 12.05 9.18 -5.55
C ALA A 60 11.41 7.81 -5.81
N SER A 61 11.10 7.08 -4.73
CA SER A 61 10.34 5.84 -4.82
C SER A 61 9.50 5.60 -3.57
N TRP A 62 8.44 4.83 -3.71
CA TRP A 62 7.71 4.33 -2.55
C TRP A 62 7.17 2.92 -2.77
N SER A 63 6.88 2.29 -1.64
CA SER A 63 5.98 1.16 -1.53
C SER A 63 4.85 1.56 -0.60
N TRP A 64 3.62 1.35 -1.04
CA TRP A 64 2.42 1.65 -0.28
C TRP A 64 1.49 0.45 -0.24
N MET A 65 0.82 0.25 0.90
CA MET A 65 -0.18 -0.81 1.09
C MET A 65 -1.33 -0.36 1.99
N ASN A 66 -2.57 -0.74 1.64
CA ASN A 66 -3.76 -0.55 2.48
C ASN A 66 -4.25 -1.86 3.13
N LEU A 67 -3.75 -2.16 4.32
CA LEU A 67 -4.11 -3.39 5.02
C LEU A 67 -5.54 -3.31 5.57
N ASN A 68 -6.40 -4.19 5.08
CA ASN A 68 -7.73 -4.43 5.62
C ASN A 68 -7.68 -5.71 6.45
N LEU A 69 -7.53 -5.56 7.76
CA LEU A 69 -7.29 -6.68 8.67
C LEU A 69 -8.59 -7.25 9.26
N SER A 70 -8.59 -8.55 9.53
CA SER A 70 -9.74 -9.30 10.05
C SER A 70 -10.12 -8.94 11.48
N ASN A 71 -9.21 -8.29 12.23
CA ASN A 71 -9.50 -7.72 13.54
C ASN A 71 -10.26 -6.38 13.46
N GLY A 72 -10.51 -5.88 12.23
CA GLY A 72 -11.25 -4.66 11.96
C GLY A 72 -10.35 -3.46 11.64
N ASP A 73 -9.07 -3.51 11.99
CA ASP A 73 -8.14 -2.41 11.75
C ASP A 73 -7.98 -2.11 10.26
N LYS A 74 -7.76 -0.83 9.98
CA LYS A 74 -7.46 -0.30 8.65
C LYS A 74 -6.12 0.41 8.71
N VAL A 75 -5.16 -0.03 7.91
CA VAL A 75 -3.78 0.44 8.00
C VAL A 75 -3.28 0.93 6.65
N SER A 76 -2.81 2.17 6.58
CA SER A 76 -2.04 2.69 5.44
C SER A 76 -0.56 2.59 5.81
N VAL A 77 0.23 1.79 5.09
CA VAL A 77 1.67 1.59 5.33
C VAL A 77 2.47 2.20 4.18
N TRP A 78 3.43 3.05 4.52
CA TRP A 78 4.31 3.73 3.58
C TRP A 78 5.76 3.37 3.86
N ASN A 79 6.52 3.04 2.81
CA ASN A 79 7.99 3.04 2.81
C ASN A 79 8.46 3.93 1.66
N GLN A 80 8.96 5.11 1.99
CA GLN A 80 9.30 6.17 1.04
C GLN A 80 10.81 6.40 1.02
N LYS A 81 11.36 6.70 -0.16
CA LYS A 81 12.77 7.07 -0.35
C LYS A 81 12.90 8.25 -1.30
N TYR A 82 13.77 9.20 -0.96
CA TYR A 82 14.20 10.27 -1.87
C TYR A 82 15.69 10.58 -1.65
N GLY A 83 16.55 10.22 -2.60
CA GLY A 83 18.01 10.24 -2.39
C GLY A 83 18.40 9.36 -1.20
N ASP A 84 19.06 9.96 -0.20
CA ASP A 84 19.43 9.28 1.06
C ASP A 84 18.32 9.34 2.14
N LYS A 85 17.27 10.14 1.92
CA LYS A 85 16.16 10.26 2.87
C LYS A 85 15.24 9.06 2.78
N LYS A 86 14.75 8.61 3.93
CA LYS A 86 13.76 7.54 4.07
C LYS A 86 12.68 7.97 5.04
N ASN A 87 11.44 7.60 4.75
CA ASN A 87 10.33 7.83 5.66
C ASN A 87 9.39 6.62 5.63
N ASN A 88 9.30 5.94 6.76
CA ASN A 88 8.66 4.64 6.90
C ASN A 88 7.68 4.71 8.07
N PHE A 89 6.39 4.60 7.79
CA PHE A 89 5.36 4.75 8.81
C PHE A 89 4.08 4.01 8.43
N ALA A 90 3.23 3.80 9.41
CA ALA A 90 1.86 3.36 9.25
C ALA A 90 0.91 4.33 9.94
N THR A 91 -0.24 4.57 9.31
CA THR A 91 -1.41 5.15 9.95
C THR A 91 -2.42 4.04 10.18
N ILE A 92 -2.89 3.90 11.43
CA ILE A 92 -3.79 2.83 11.86
C ILE A 92 -5.08 3.47 12.33
N LEU A 93 -6.19 3.02 11.77
CA LEU A 93 -7.53 3.32 12.25
C LEU A 93 -8.12 2.05 12.87
N LYS A 94 -8.40 2.12 14.18
CA LYS A 94 -9.04 1.05 14.95
C LYS A 94 -10.56 1.12 14.84
N PRO A 95 -11.29 0.01 15.09
CA PRO A 95 -12.77 -0.02 15.03
C PRO A 95 -13.48 0.96 15.95
N ASP A 96 -12.84 1.38 17.04
CA ASP A 96 -13.36 2.38 17.99
C ASP A 96 -13.18 3.83 17.49
N GLY A 97 -12.59 4.02 16.30
CA GLY A 97 -12.28 5.32 15.72
C GLY A 97 -10.96 5.92 16.17
N THR A 98 -10.19 5.23 17.04
CA THR A 98 -8.86 5.66 17.43
C THR A 98 -7.92 5.61 16.24
N GLN A 99 -7.15 6.68 16.06
CA GLN A 99 -6.15 6.78 15.01
C GLN A 99 -4.75 6.95 15.61
N THR A 100 -3.79 6.14 15.17
CA THR A 100 -2.38 6.24 15.56
C THR A 100 -1.49 6.31 14.33
N VAL A 101 -0.35 6.98 14.48
CA VAL A 101 0.75 6.95 13.51
C VAL A 101 1.95 6.36 14.22
N THR A 102 2.57 5.35 13.62
CA THR A 102 3.68 4.61 14.21
C THR A 102 4.67 4.20 13.12
N GLU A 103 5.88 3.81 13.50
CA GLU A 103 6.83 3.21 12.57
C GLU A 103 6.29 1.88 12.00
N ALA A 104 6.56 1.66 10.72
CA ALA A 104 6.28 0.41 10.05
C ALA A 104 7.23 0.19 8.87
N THR A 105 7.51 -1.08 8.57
CA THR A 105 8.44 -1.46 7.48
C THR A 105 7.77 -2.45 6.55
N LEU A 106 8.01 -2.26 5.24
CA LEU A 106 7.65 -3.18 4.17
C LEU A 106 8.96 -3.82 3.66
N THR A 107 9.21 -5.07 4.06
CA THR A 107 10.42 -5.79 3.65
C THR A 107 10.07 -6.76 2.53
N PRO A 108 10.52 -6.53 1.28
CA PRO A 108 10.28 -7.48 0.18
C PRO A 108 11.02 -8.80 0.40
N ASP A 109 10.42 -9.89 -0.06
CA ASP A 109 11.10 -11.18 -0.21
C ASP A 109 11.72 -11.27 -1.61
N GLU A 110 13.02 -10.97 -1.69
CA GLU A 110 13.78 -10.94 -2.94
C GLU A 110 13.84 -12.28 -3.68
N ALA A 111 13.52 -13.40 -3.03
CA ALA A 111 13.45 -14.70 -3.69
C ALA A 111 12.17 -14.89 -4.52
N THR A 112 11.20 -13.98 -4.40
CA THR A 112 9.85 -14.14 -4.95
C THR A 112 9.55 -13.25 -6.14
N ARG A 113 10.58 -12.62 -6.72
CA ARG A 113 10.37 -11.61 -7.76
C ARG A 113 9.72 -12.19 -9.01
N TRP A 114 8.88 -11.39 -9.64
CA TRP A 114 8.32 -11.63 -10.96
C TRP A 114 8.82 -10.53 -11.89
N THR A 115 9.29 -10.93 -13.07
CA THR A 115 9.75 -10.00 -14.09
C THR A 115 8.66 -9.79 -15.11
N SER A 116 8.31 -8.53 -15.32
CA SER A 116 7.32 -8.14 -16.33
C SER A 116 7.82 -8.49 -17.73
N PRO A 117 7.03 -9.23 -18.53
CA PRO A 117 7.35 -9.44 -19.94
C PRO A 117 7.17 -8.16 -20.77
N ALA A 118 6.40 -7.18 -20.29
CA ALA A 118 6.11 -5.94 -21.01
C ALA A 118 7.24 -4.92 -20.90
N THR A 119 7.89 -4.82 -19.74
CA THR A 119 8.89 -3.77 -19.45
C THR A 119 10.25 -4.30 -19.03
N GLY A 120 10.35 -5.59 -18.69
CA GLY A 120 11.56 -6.20 -18.13
C GLY A 120 11.83 -5.82 -16.66
N LYS A 121 11.00 -4.96 -16.04
CA LYS A 121 11.13 -4.62 -14.62
C LYS A 121 10.80 -5.82 -13.75
N SER A 122 11.53 -6.00 -12.65
CA SER A 122 11.23 -7.04 -11.67
C SER A 122 10.57 -6.44 -10.43
N TYR A 123 9.62 -7.18 -9.86
CA TYR A 123 8.83 -6.76 -8.72
C TYR A 123 8.75 -7.91 -7.70
N PRO A 124 8.94 -7.66 -6.39
CA PRO A 124 8.67 -8.68 -5.39
C PRO A 124 7.20 -9.09 -5.45
N THR A 125 6.89 -10.34 -5.07
CA THR A 125 5.50 -10.82 -5.00
C THR A 125 5.08 -11.22 -3.59
N ARG A 126 6.01 -11.10 -2.63
CA ARG A 126 5.78 -11.27 -1.20
C ARG A 126 6.53 -10.23 -0.40
N TRP A 127 5.96 -9.88 0.76
CA TRP A 127 6.56 -8.96 1.72
C TRP A 127 6.30 -9.44 3.15
N LYS A 128 7.18 -9.01 4.05
CA LYS A 128 6.92 -8.95 5.48
C LYS A 128 6.58 -7.52 5.85
N VAL A 129 5.46 -7.33 6.52
CA VAL A 129 5.09 -6.05 7.15
C VAL A 129 5.32 -6.16 8.64
N THR A 130 6.03 -5.20 9.21
CA THR A 130 6.26 -5.12 10.66
C THR A 130 5.79 -3.79 11.19
N ILE A 131 4.96 -3.80 12.24
CA ILE A 131 4.50 -2.61 12.96
C ILE A 131 4.82 -2.83 14.44
N PRO A 132 6.00 -2.40 14.92
CA PRO A 132 6.45 -2.70 16.28
C PRO A 132 5.51 -2.18 17.38
N GLY A 133 4.92 -0.99 17.19
CA GLY A 133 4.01 -0.39 18.17
C GLY A 133 2.70 -1.16 18.40
N GLU A 134 2.41 -2.17 17.59
CA GLU A 134 1.19 -3.01 17.68
C GLU A 134 1.53 -4.51 17.70
N ASP A 135 2.81 -4.85 17.94
CA ASP A 135 3.33 -6.22 17.90
C ASP A 135 2.93 -7.00 16.62
N ALA A 136 2.82 -6.30 15.50
CA ALA A 136 2.33 -6.86 14.25
C ALA A 136 3.47 -7.38 13.36
N LYS A 137 3.31 -8.61 12.88
CA LYS A 137 4.18 -9.29 11.92
C LYS A 137 3.32 -9.99 10.89
N LEU A 138 3.23 -9.42 9.71
CA LEU A 138 2.31 -9.84 8.65
C LEU A 138 3.10 -10.29 7.43
N ASN A 139 2.59 -11.31 6.75
CA ASN A 139 3.04 -11.74 5.44
C ASN A 139 2.01 -11.30 4.41
N VAL A 140 2.48 -10.66 3.35
CA VAL A 140 1.69 -10.24 2.20
C VAL A 140 2.08 -11.12 1.01
N THR A 141 1.10 -11.62 0.27
CA THR A 141 1.33 -12.41 -0.95
C THR A 141 0.31 -12.03 -2.02
N VAL A 142 0.79 -11.65 -3.21
CA VAL A 142 -0.08 -11.25 -4.32
C VAL A 142 -0.99 -12.38 -4.79
N TYR A 143 -2.20 -12.04 -5.23
CA TYR A 143 -3.12 -13.00 -5.84
C TYR A 143 -2.69 -13.41 -7.26
N ALA A 144 -2.20 -12.44 -8.03
CA ALA A 144 -1.69 -12.62 -9.38
C ALA A 144 -0.33 -11.92 -9.52
N LYS A 145 0.56 -12.47 -10.32
CA LYS A 145 1.90 -11.88 -10.51
C LYS A 145 1.86 -10.72 -11.49
N ASP A 146 1.14 -10.88 -12.60
CA ASP A 146 1.05 -9.90 -13.69
C ASP A 146 0.03 -8.80 -13.36
N GLN A 147 0.49 -7.83 -12.56
CA GLN A 147 -0.28 -6.68 -12.09
C GLN A 147 0.53 -5.37 -12.30
N GLU A 148 1.43 -5.33 -13.28
CA GLU A 148 2.12 -4.09 -13.66
C GLU A 148 1.18 -3.20 -14.47
N LEU A 149 1.16 -1.90 -14.17
CA LEU A 149 0.62 -0.87 -15.03
C LEU A 149 1.77 -0.12 -15.70
N THR A 150 1.66 0.12 -17.00
CA THR A 150 2.70 0.81 -17.81
C THR A 150 2.45 2.31 -17.97
N VAL A 151 1.32 2.82 -17.47
CA VAL A 151 0.85 4.19 -17.69
C VAL A 151 0.49 4.82 -16.34
N PRO A 152 0.92 6.07 -16.05
CA PRO A 152 1.75 6.97 -16.86
C PRO A 152 3.24 6.59 -16.93
N THR A 153 3.72 5.82 -15.96
CA THR A 153 5.05 5.19 -15.95
C THR A 153 4.92 3.77 -15.39
N PRO A 154 5.86 2.85 -15.70
CA PRO A 154 5.75 1.48 -15.21
C PRO A 154 5.84 1.38 -13.68
N GLY A 155 4.78 0.87 -13.05
CA GLY A 155 4.64 0.60 -11.62
C GLY A 155 3.83 -0.66 -11.36
N TYR A 156 3.88 -1.17 -10.13
CA TYR A 156 3.17 -2.38 -9.73
C TYR A 156 1.95 -2.05 -8.88
N GLU A 157 0.80 -2.59 -9.26
CA GLU A 157 -0.51 -2.18 -8.75
C GLU A 157 -1.35 -3.43 -8.47
N GLY A 158 -1.11 -4.04 -7.31
CA GLY A 158 -1.44 -5.42 -7.06
C GLY A 158 -2.39 -5.67 -5.90
N SER A 159 -3.34 -6.58 -6.10
CA SER A 159 -4.14 -7.16 -5.02
C SER A 159 -3.42 -8.33 -4.35
N ALA A 160 -3.52 -8.43 -3.02
CA ALA A 160 -2.81 -9.41 -2.22
C ALA A 160 -3.57 -9.86 -0.96
N ALA A 161 -3.24 -11.06 -0.49
CA ALA A 161 -3.70 -11.62 0.77
C ALA A 161 -2.71 -11.33 1.91
N ILE A 162 -3.25 -11.22 3.13
CA ILE A 162 -2.49 -11.06 4.37
C ILE A 162 -2.74 -12.27 5.28
N ASN A 163 -1.69 -12.76 5.92
CA ASN A 163 -1.76 -13.57 7.13
C ASN A 163 -0.64 -13.17 8.10
N GLY A 164 -0.79 -13.45 9.39
CA GLY A 164 0.27 -13.24 10.36
C GLY A 164 -0.27 -13.03 11.75
N THR A 165 0.43 -12.23 12.54
CA THR A 165 0.02 -11.88 13.90
C THR A 165 -0.09 -10.36 14.08
N TYR A 166 -1.04 -9.95 14.92
CA TYR A 166 -1.25 -8.58 15.39
C TYR A 166 -1.62 -8.66 16.87
N ASP A 167 -0.96 -7.90 17.75
CA ASP A 167 -1.11 -8.06 19.21
C ASP A 167 -0.98 -9.54 19.63
N HIS A 168 0.04 -10.21 19.10
CA HIS A 168 0.31 -11.65 19.29
C HIS A 168 -0.81 -12.63 18.89
N ARG A 169 -1.88 -12.17 18.24
CA ARG A 169 -3.01 -13.00 17.80
C ARG A 169 -3.00 -13.19 16.28
N PRO A 170 -3.43 -14.36 15.78
CA PRO A 170 -3.58 -14.56 14.35
C PRO A 170 -4.53 -13.54 13.72
N VAL A 171 -4.12 -12.98 12.58
CA VAL A 171 -4.94 -12.08 11.77
C VAL A 171 -4.80 -12.45 10.30
N THR A 172 -5.87 -12.27 9.54
CA THR A 172 -5.87 -12.35 8.08
C THR A 172 -6.32 -11.02 7.49
N GLY A 173 -6.25 -10.88 6.17
CA GLY A 173 -6.74 -9.67 5.54
C GLY A 173 -6.47 -9.65 4.05
N THR A 174 -6.79 -8.50 3.46
CA THR A 174 -6.52 -8.18 2.08
C THR A 174 -5.83 -6.84 1.99
N THR A 175 -5.03 -6.64 0.94
CA THR A 175 -4.41 -5.35 0.66
C THR A 175 -4.32 -5.11 -0.83
N TYR A 176 -4.29 -3.84 -1.16
CA TYR A 176 -3.75 -3.34 -2.41
C TYR A 176 -2.29 -2.91 -2.19
N ILE A 177 -1.48 -2.97 -3.23
CA ILE A 177 -0.04 -2.69 -3.20
C ILE A 177 0.26 -1.74 -4.36
N GLU A 178 0.90 -0.62 -4.06
CA GLU A 178 1.48 0.28 -5.05
C GLU A 178 3.01 0.29 -4.89
N LEU A 179 3.74 0.05 -5.98
CA LEU A 179 5.19 0.21 -6.05
C LEU A 179 5.52 1.10 -7.26
N THR A 180 6.23 2.19 -7.05
CA THR A 180 6.59 3.08 -8.17
C THR A 180 7.77 2.58 -8.99
N ASN A 181 8.68 1.82 -8.38
CA ASN A 181 9.88 1.35 -9.05
C ASN A 181 10.01 -0.17 -8.89
N GLY A 182 9.92 -0.90 -10.01
CA GLY A 182 10.49 -2.23 -10.12
C GLY A 182 12.02 -2.13 -10.24
N GLN A 183 12.74 -3.01 -9.56
CA GLN A 183 14.19 -3.16 -9.69
C GLN A 183 14.53 -4.43 -10.45
#